data_AF-A0A814RZD6-F1
#
_entry.id   AF-A0A814RZD6-F1
#
_cell.length_a   1.000
_cell.length_b   1.000
_cell.length_c   1.000
_cell.angle_alpha   90.00
_cell.angle_beta   90.00
_cell.angle_gamma   90.00
#
_symmetry.space_group_name_H-M   'P 1'
#
loop_
_entity.id
_entity.type
_entity.pdbx_description
1 polymer ?
#
loop_
_entity_poly.entity_id
_entity_poly.type
_entity_poly.pdbx_seq_one_letter_code
_entity_poly.pdbx_strand_id
1 'polypeptide(L)'
;MKKVTNYGSFSHMLENNEKISDYASSLVESCISVYKTISSQLLPTPVKSHYTFNLRDLSKTFQGILMADVKSIESVSELIKLWYHESCRVFQDRLINDEDRNWFTNLLKEKMKNNFNLEYSDVIQAEPVIYG
;
A
#
# COMPACT_ATOMS: atom_id res chain seq x y z
N MET A 1 14.32 -0.67 -22.42
CA MET A 1 13.42 -1.76 -22.02
C MET A 1 12.24 -1.13 -21.25
N LYS A 2 11.13 -0.81 -21.94
CA LYS A 2 9.98 -0.11 -21.33
C LYS A 2 9.13 -1.15 -20.58
N LYS A 3 9.05 -1.05 -19.25
CA LYS A 3 8.16 -1.92 -18.44
C LYS A 3 6.72 -1.49 -18.69
N VAL A 4 5.99 -2.30 -19.45
CA VAL A 4 4.55 -2.19 -19.65
C VAL A 4 3.87 -2.76 -18.40
N THR A 5 3.49 -1.89 -17.48
CA THR A 5 2.47 -2.19 -16.47
C THR A 5 1.43 -1.08 -16.57
N ASN A 6 0.18 -1.47 -16.81
CA ASN A 6 -0.93 -0.64 -17.25
C ASN A 6 -1.51 0.22 -16.10
N TYR A 7 -0.66 1.01 -15.44
CA TYR A 7 -1.04 1.92 -14.34
C TYR A 7 -0.97 3.39 -14.75
N GLY A 8 -0.87 3.69 -16.05
CA GLY A 8 -0.73 5.07 -16.55
C GLY A 8 -1.81 6.02 -16.04
N SER A 9 -3.06 5.53 -15.88
CA SER A 9 -4.14 6.34 -15.32
C SER A 9 -3.97 6.65 -13.82
N PHE A 10 -3.35 5.75 -13.05
CA PHE A 10 -3.06 5.94 -11.62
C PHE A 10 -1.93 6.95 -11.43
N SER A 11 -0.82 6.76 -12.15
CA SER A 11 0.31 7.70 -12.14
C SER A 11 -0.11 9.10 -12.61
N HIS A 12 -0.86 9.19 -13.72
CA HIS A 12 -1.32 10.46 -14.24
C HIS A 12 -2.24 11.23 -13.28
N MET A 13 -3.08 10.53 -12.51
CA MET A 13 -3.97 11.19 -11.55
C MET A 13 -3.22 11.77 -10.34
N LEU A 14 -2.16 11.10 -9.88
CA LEU A 14 -1.29 11.61 -8.83
C LEU A 14 -0.33 12.69 -9.33
N GLU A 15 0.12 12.61 -10.58
CA GLU A 15 0.93 13.64 -11.25
C GLU A 15 0.19 14.98 -11.37
N ASN A 16 -1.14 14.97 -11.41
CA ASN A 16 -1.97 16.17 -11.44
C ASN A 16 -2.06 16.90 -10.08
N ASN A 17 -1.48 16.34 -9.00
CA ASN A 17 -1.33 17.01 -7.72
C ASN A 17 0.15 17.33 -7.49
N GLU A 18 0.53 18.60 -7.69
CA GLU A 18 1.90 19.10 -7.58
C GLU A 18 2.56 18.79 -6.22
N LYS A 19 1.77 18.57 -5.17
CA LYS A 19 2.29 18.28 -3.83
C LYS A 19 2.80 16.85 -3.67
N ILE A 20 2.35 15.93 -4.53
CA ILE A 20 2.62 14.48 -4.40
C ILE A 20 3.09 13.82 -5.71
N SER A 21 3.17 14.57 -6.81
CA SER A 21 3.56 14.08 -8.13
C SER A 21 4.90 13.33 -8.11
N ASP A 22 5.87 13.82 -7.35
CA ASP A 22 7.21 13.25 -7.25
C ASP A 22 7.21 11.85 -6.60
N TYR A 23 6.17 11.54 -5.82
CA TYR A 23 6.03 10.27 -5.09
C TYR A 23 5.15 9.25 -5.80
N ALA A 24 4.51 9.62 -6.92
CA ALA A 24 3.59 8.74 -7.65
C ALA A 24 4.29 7.44 -8.11
N SER A 25 5.52 7.56 -8.61
CA SER A 25 6.32 6.40 -9.04
C SER A 25 6.72 5.52 -7.85
N SER A 26 7.23 6.13 -6.77
CA SER A 26 7.59 5.43 -5.54
C SER A 26 6.39 4.70 -4.92
N LEU A 27 5.18 5.27 -5.01
CA LEU A 27 3.95 4.63 -4.54
C LEU A 27 3.58 3.41 -5.35
N VAL A 28 3.60 3.50 -6.69
CA VAL A 28 3.35 2.36 -7.56
C VAL A 28 4.35 1.23 -7.29
N GLU A 29 5.63 1.57 -7.17
CA GLU A 29 6.68 0.59 -6.85
C GLU A 29 6.47 -0.05 -5.48
N SER A 30 6.06 0.74 -4.48
CA SER A 30 5.75 0.24 -3.13
C SER A 30 4.59 -0.77 -3.15
N CYS A 31 3.48 -0.44 -3.82
CA CYS A 31 2.34 -1.34 -3.98
C CYS A 31 2.74 -2.66 -4.66
N ILE A 32 3.49 -2.58 -5.76
CA ILE A 32 3.98 -3.77 -6.49
C ILE A 32 4.92 -4.59 -5.61
N SER A 33 5.82 -3.95 -4.87
CA SER A 33 6.76 -4.63 -3.99
C SER A 33 6.03 -5.36 -2.86
N VAL A 34 5.08 -4.70 -2.18
CA VAL A 34 4.29 -5.31 -1.11
C VAL A 34 3.54 -6.53 -1.63
N TYR A 35 2.85 -6.40 -2.77
CA TYR A 35 2.17 -7.51 -3.42
C TYR A 35 3.11 -8.69 -3.72
N LYS A 36 4.27 -8.42 -4.32
CA LYS A 36 5.23 -9.50 -4.63
C LYS A 36 5.73 -10.19 -3.38
N THR A 37 6.08 -9.42 -2.34
CA THR A 37 6.61 -9.96 -1.09
C THR A 37 5.55 -10.79 -0.36
N ILE A 38 4.30 -10.32 -0.25
CA ILE A 38 3.25 -11.09 0.42
C ILE A 38 2.91 -12.37 -0.36
N SER A 39 2.80 -12.30 -1.69
CA SER A 39 2.54 -13.47 -2.53
C SER A 39 3.66 -14.51 -2.47
N SER A 40 4.91 -14.11 -2.18
CA SER A 40 6.04 -15.05 -2.08
C SER A 40 6.23 -15.62 -0.67
N GLN A 41 5.94 -14.83 0.38
CA GLN A 41 6.21 -15.21 1.76
C GLN A 41 5.02 -15.89 2.43
N LEU A 42 3.80 -15.46 2.13
CA LEU A 42 2.56 -16.00 2.71
C LEU A 42 1.89 -16.96 1.74
N LEU A 43 2.54 -18.11 1.52
CA LEU A 43 2.03 -19.15 0.63
C LEU A 43 0.82 -19.87 1.25
N PRO A 44 -0.16 -20.28 0.42
CA PRO A 44 -1.29 -21.05 0.90
C PRO A 44 -0.82 -22.41 1.41
N THR A 45 -1.21 -22.74 2.64
CA THR A 45 -1.03 -24.06 3.26
C THR A 45 -2.41 -24.66 3.56
N PRO A 46 -2.55 -25.97 3.86
CA PRO A 46 -3.85 -26.54 4.25
C PRO A 46 -4.54 -25.77 5.41
N VAL A 47 -3.75 -25.22 6.34
CA VAL A 47 -4.24 -24.42 7.47
C VAL A 47 -4.51 -22.95 7.08
N LYS A 48 -3.77 -22.41 6.11
CA LYS A 48 -3.86 -21.01 5.62
C LYS A 48 -4.31 -20.97 4.15
N SER A 49 -5.30 -21.78 3.77
CA SER A 49 -5.67 -21.98 2.35
C SER A 49 -6.23 -20.73 1.68
N HIS A 50 -6.77 -19.80 2.47
CA HIS A 50 -7.28 -18.50 2.02
C HIS A 50 -6.17 -17.46 1.80
N TYR A 51 -4.88 -17.79 1.92
CA TYR A 51 -3.75 -16.89 1.64
C TYR A 51 -3.41 -16.83 0.14
N THR A 52 -4.44 -16.83 -0.70
CA THR A 52 -4.30 -16.71 -2.15
C THR A 52 -4.27 -15.24 -2.57
N PHE A 53 -3.10 -14.63 -2.63
CA PHE A 53 -2.94 -13.25 -3.08
C PHE A 53 -2.70 -13.20 -4.59
N ASN A 54 -3.42 -12.34 -5.31
CA ASN A 54 -3.31 -12.20 -6.76
C ASN A 54 -3.38 -10.73 -7.21
N LEU A 55 -3.25 -10.49 -8.51
CA LEU A 55 -3.22 -9.14 -9.08
C LEU A 55 -4.50 -8.32 -8.83
N ARG A 56 -5.64 -8.95 -8.54
CA ARG A 56 -6.87 -8.25 -8.14
C ARG A 56 -6.70 -7.54 -6.80
N ASP A 57 -5.94 -8.12 -5.87
CA ASP A 57 -5.68 -7.52 -4.56
C ASP A 57 -4.87 -6.23 -4.74
N LEU A 58 -3.81 -6.29 -5.57
CA LEU A 58 -3.05 -5.11 -5.96
C LEU A 58 -3.93 -4.03 -6.61
N SER A 59 -4.84 -4.41 -7.51
CA SER A 59 -5.80 -3.46 -8.11
C SER A 59 -6.75 -2.84 -7.08
N LYS A 60 -7.19 -3.59 -6.05
CA LYS A 60 -8.03 -3.05 -4.98
C LYS A 60 -7.29 -2.00 -4.15
N THR A 61 -6.00 -2.21 -3.85
CA THR A 61 -5.18 -1.22 -3.14
C THR A 61 -5.11 0.08 -3.92
N PHE A 62 -4.86 0.01 -5.25
CA PHE A 62 -4.87 1.20 -6.10
C PHE A 62 -6.26 1.86 -6.14
N GLN A 63 -7.33 1.07 -6.30
CA GLN A 63 -8.69 1.60 -6.30
C GLN A 63 -9.04 2.32 -4.99
N GLY A 64 -8.68 1.76 -3.84
CA GLY A 64 -8.93 2.40 -2.54
C GLY A 64 -8.25 3.76 -2.43
N ILE A 65 -7.00 3.87 -2.90
CA ILE A 65 -6.26 5.13 -2.93
C ILE A 65 -6.91 6.13 -3.88
N LEU A 66 -7.35 5.69 -5.07
CA LEU A 66 -8.01 6.55 -6.06
C LEU A 66 -9.42 6.98 -5.65
N MET A 67 -10.09 6.22 -4.77
CA MET A 67 -11.41 6.57 -4.24
C MET A 67 -11.33 7.69 -3.20
N ALA A 68 -10.17 7.91 -2.58
CA ALA A 68 -9.96 9.09 -1.77
C ALA A 68 -9.95 10.34 -2.65
N ASP A 69 -10.43 11.45 -2.11
CA ASP A 69 -10.36 12.73 -2.81
C ASP A 69 -8.89 13.17 -2.92
N VAL A 70 -8.27 12.95 -4.07
CA VAL A 70 -6.86 13.33 -4.30
C VAL A 70 -6.63 14.83 -4.10
N LYS A 71 -7.69 15.66 -4.19
CA LYS A 71 -7.60 17.10 -3.91
C LYS A 71 -7.53 17.42 -2.42
N SER A 72 -8.00 16.53 -1.56
CA SER A 72 -7.92 16.68 -0.11
C SER A 72 -6.59 16.19 0.47
N ILE A 73 -5.74 15.55 -0.34
CA ILE A 73 -4.39 15.15 0.04
C ILE A 73 -3.47 16.36 -0.07
N GLU A 74 -3.09 16.91 1.07
CA GLU A 74 -2.25 18.10 1.18
C GLU A 74 -0.77 17.79 1.46
N SER A 75 -0.45 16.55 1.84
CA SER A 75 0.92 16.14 2.14
C SER A 75 1.22 14.71 1.72
N VAL A 76 2.52 14.41 1.52
CA VAL A 76 2.99 13.04 1.30
C VAL A 76 2.62 12.13 2.48
N SER A 77 2.65 12.63 3.72
CA SER A 77 2.28 11.86 4.90
C SER A 77 0.82 11.39 4.84
N GLU A 78 -0.11 12.23 4.37
CA GLU A 78 -1.51 11.84 4.18
C GLU A 78 -1.67 10.77 3.10
N LEU A 79 -0.93 10.90 1.99
CA LEU A 79 -0.92 9.88 0.92
C LEU A 79 -0.41 8.53 1.44
N ILE A 80 0.69 8.54 2.20
CA ILE A 80 1.29 7.32 2.73
C ILE A 80 0.42 6.71 3.83
N LYS A 81 -0.25 7.54 4.64
CA LYS A 81 -1.24 7.07 5.62
C LYS A 81 -2.42 6.37 4.93
N LEU A 82 -2.91 6.92 3.81
CA LEU A 82 -3.97 6.31 3.02
C LEU A 82 -3.51 4.99 2.38
N TRP A 83 -2.32 4.98 1.78
CA TRP A 83 -1.74 3.75 1.22
C TRP A 83 -1.53 2.66 2.28
N TYR A 84 -1.06 3.03 3.48
CA TYR A 84 -0.93 2.12 4.61
C TYR A 84 -2.29 1.51 4.96
N HIS A 85 -3.31 2.36 5.13
CA HIS A 85 -4.68 1.93 5.43
C HIS A 85 -5.23 0.95 4.38
N GLU A 86 -5.16 1.30 3.10
CA GLU A 86 -5.67 0.42 2.04
C GLU A 86 -4.86 -0.88 1.92
N SER A 87 -3.56 -0.84 2.21
CA SER A 87 -2.73 -2.04 2.27
C SER A 87 -3.16 -2.97 3.41
N CYS A 88 -3.43 -2.41 4.59
CA CYS A 88 -3.97 -3.17 5.73
C CYS A 88 -5.33 -3.80 5.39
N ARG A 89 -6.26 -3.01 4.85
CA ARG A 89 -7.61 -3.48 4.49
C ARG A 89 -7.60 -4.59 3.44
N VAL A 90 -6.71 -4.51 2.45
CA VAL A 90 -6.65 -5.51 1.36
C VAL A 90 -5.94 -6.79 1.80
N PHE A 91 -4.85 -6.67 2.57
CA PHE A 91 -3.95 -7.78 2.86
C PHE A 91 -4.02 -8.25 4.32
N GLN A 92 -3.92 -7.32 5.28
CA GLN A 92 -3.84 -7.62 6.70
C GLN A 92 -5.14 -8.20 7.27
N ASP A 93 -6.31 -7.77 6.76
CA ASP A 93 -7.61 -8.28 7.18
C ASP A 93 -7.77 -9.79 6.93
N ARG A 94 -6.99 -10.35 6.00
CA ARG A 94 -7.00 -11.78 5.67
C ARG A 94 -6.04 -12.60 6.54
N LEU A 95 -5.21 -11.96 7.35
CA LEU A 95 -4.22 -12.64 8.19
C LEU A 95 -4.86 -13.12 9.49
N ILE A 96 -4.51 -14.33 9.95
CA ILE A 96 -5.22 -15.01 11.05
C ILE A 96 -4.45 -15.01 12.37
N ASN A 97 -3.14 -14.85 12.32
CA ASN A 97 -2.28 -14.88 13.49
C ASN A 97 -1.52 -13.56 13.61
N ASP A 98 -1.11 -13.26 14.84
CA ASP A 98 -0.42 -12.01 15.16
C ASP A 98 1.00 -11.97 14.58
N GLU A 99 1.63 -13.12 14.37
CA GLU A 99 2.94 -13.21 13.73
C GLU A 99 2.93 -12.66 12.30
N ASP A 100 2.02 -13.14 11.46
CA ASP A 100 1.84 -12.69 10.07
C ASP A 100 1.40 -11.22 10.05
N ARG A 101 0.53 -10.80 10.97
CA ARG A 101 0.09 -9.39 11.10
C ARG A 101 1.26 -8.47 11.44
N ASN A 102 2.08 -8.84 12.42
CA ASN A 102 3.26 -8.09 12.82
C ASN A 102 4.32 -8.05 11.71
N TRP A 103 4.54 -9.19 11.04
CA TRP A 103 5.43 -9.27 9.88
C TRP A 103 4.98 -8.32 8.76
N PHE A 104 3.69 -8.31 8.44
CA PHE A 104 3.13 -7.43 7.41
C PHE A 104 3.24 -5.94 7.80
N THR A 105 2.95 -5.60 9.05
CA THR A 105 3.15 -4.23 9.57
C THR A 105 4.61 -3.80 9.45
N ASN A 106 5.56 -4.67 9.78
CA ASN A 106 6.99 -4.38 9.65
C ASN A 106 7.41 -4.22 8.17
N LEU A 107 6.86 -5.02 7.26
CA LEU A 107 7.06 -4.85 5.82
C LEU A 107 6.61 -3.46 5.36
N LEU A 108 5.42 -3.00 5.77
CA LEU A 108 4.93 -1.68 5.40
C LEU A 108 5.81 -0.57 5.97
N LYS A 109 6.22 -0.67 7.25
CA LYS A 109 7.15 0.28 7.88
C LYS A 109 8.48 0.38 7.13
N GLU A 110 9.04 -0.76 6.72
CA GLU A 110 10.27 -0.80 5.91
C GLU A 110 10.09 -0.08 4.57
N LYS A 111 8.97 -0.31 3.86
CA LYS A 111 8.70 0.36 2.59
C LYS A 111 8.44 1.86 2.75
N MET A 112 7.77 2.28 3.84
CA MET A 112 7.61 3.70 4.18
C MET A 112 8.97 4.40 4.30
N LYS A 113 9.86 3.81 5.10
CA LYS A 113 11.19 4.37 5.35
C LYS A 113 12.05 4.39 4.08
N ASN A 114 12.09 3.30 3.34
CA ASN A 114 12.99 3.17 2.18
C ASN A 114 12.54 3.99 0.96
N ASN A 115 11.23 4.10 0.73
CA ASN A 115 10.71 4.70 -0.52
C ASN A 115 10.24 6.15 -0.34
N PHE A 116 10.00 6.58 0.90
CA PHE A 116 9.49 7.93 1.20
C PHE A 116 10.29 8.66 2.29
N ASN A 117 11.27 8.01 2.92
CA ASN A 117 12.04 8.56 4.04
C ASN A 117 11.14 9.08 5.19
N LEU A 118 10.01 8.38 5.43
CA LEU A 118 9.06 8.67 6.49
C LEU A 118 9.13 7.60 7.57
N GLU A 119 9.16 8.03 8.83
CA GLU A 119 9.04 7.12 9.97
C GLU A 119 7.56 6.82 10.26
N TYR A 120 7.29 5.61 10.77
CA TYR A 120 5.93 5.17 11.06
C TYR A 120 5.20 6.11 12.05
N SER A 121 5.93 6.57 13.08
CA SER A 121 5.41 7.47 14.11
C SER A 121 4.91 8.81 13.57
N ASP A 122 5.50 9.27 12.47
CA ASP A 122 5.22 10.60 11.92
C ASP A 122 3.94 10.59 11.10
N VAL A 123 3.60 9.42 10.56
CA VAL A 123 2.46 9.21 9.66
C VAL A 123 1.27 8.60 10.41
N ILE A 124 1.52 7.65 11.30
CA ILE A 124 0.49 6.92 12.07
C ILE A 124 0.58 7.33 13.54
N GLN A 125 -0.29 8.25 13.94
CA GLN A 125 -0.32 8.81 15.29
C GLN A 125 -1.29 8.06 16.24
N ALA A 126 -2.22 7.26 15.70
CA ALA A 126 -3.15 6.42 16.47
C ALA A 126 -3.65 5.23 15.64
N GLU A 127 -3.85 4.09 16.29
CA GLU A 127 -4.50 2.90 15.72
C GLU A 127 -5.91 2.73 16.31
N PRO A 128 -6.93 2.36 15.51
CA PRO A 128 -6.88 2.07 14.07
C PRO A 128 -6.84 3.35 13.22
N VAL A 129 -6.22 3.25 12.05
CA VAL A 129 -6.24 4.33 11.05
C VAL A 129 -7.64 4.36 10.45
N ILE A 130 -8.52 5.26 10.90
CA ILE A 130 -9.88 5.38 10.36
C ILE A 130 -9.88 6.47 9.29
N TYR A 131 -10.15 6.09 8.05
CA TYR A 131 -10.62 7.00 7.00
C TYR A 131 -12.14 6.85 6.89
N GLY A 132 -12.87 7.94 7.09
CA GLY A 132 -14.33 8.02 7.02
C GLY A 132 -14.78 8.93 5.90
#